data_AF-A0A535UBJ5-F1
#
_entry.id   AF-A0A535UBJ5-F1
#
_cell.length_a   1.000
_cell.length_b   1.000
_cell.length_c   1.000
_cell.angle_alpha   90.00
_cell.angle_beta   90.00
_cell.angle_gamma   90.00
#
_symmetry.space_group_name_H-M   'P 1'
#
loop_
_entity.id
_entity.type
_entity.pdbx_description
1 polymer ?
#
loop_
_entity_poly.entity_id
_entity_poly.type
_entity_poly.pdbx_seq_one_letter_code
_entity_poly.pdbx_strand_id
1 'polypeptide(L)' 'MLQVGDKAPEFKLPTTSGQELTLAEALQKHKALVFLFYVLDFTGG' A
#
# COMPACT_ATOMS: atom_id res chain seq x y z
N MET A 1 7.87 -12.88 -6.94
CA MET A 1 7.13 -12.03 -7.91
C MET A 1 5.65 -12.12 -7.54
N LEU A 2 4.89 -11.02 -7.55
CA LEU A 2 3.45 -11.07 -7.30
C LEU A 2 2.74 -11.66 -8.54
N GLN A 3 1.77 -12.54 -8.32
CA GLN A 3 0.98 -13.17 -9.38
C GLN A 3 -0.42 -12.56 -9.41
N VAL A 4 -0.98 -12.38 -10.60
CA VAL A 4 -2.35 -11.86 -10.75
C VAL A 4 -3.36 -12.91 -10.28
N GLY A 5 -4.37 -12.47 -9.52
CA GLY A 5 -5.40 -13.34 -8.96
C GLY A 5 -5.08 -13.87 -7.56
N ASP A 6 -3.81 -13.87 -7.16
CA ASP A 6 -3.42 -14.19 -5.80
C ASP A 6 -3.80 -13.05 -4.84
N LYS A 7 -4.13 -13.41 -3.60
CA LYS A 7 -4.35 -12.41 -2.56
C LYS A 7 -3.04 -11.64 -2.34
N ALA A 8 -3.15 -10.31 -2.28
CA ALA A 8 -2.01 -9.47 -1.91
C ALA A 8 -1.44 -9.91 -0.54
N PRO A 9 -0.10 -9.93 -0.38
CA PRO A 9 0.52 -10.29 0.89
C PRO A 9 0.12 -9.29 1.96
N GLU A 10 0.01 -9.75 3.21
CA GLU A 10 -0.18 -8.83 4.33
C GLU A 10 1.07 -7.98 4.54
N PHE A 11 0.86 -6.68 4.75
CA PHE A 11 1.93 -5.73 5.03
C PHE A 11 1.43 -4.59 5.91
N LYS A 12 2.41 -3.85 6.43
CA LYS A 12 2.21 -2.66 7.25
C LYS A 12 3.07 -1.54 6.68
N LEU A 13 2.49 -0.36 6.49
CA LEU A 13 3.17 0.80 5.95
C LEU A 13 3.07 1.97 6.93
N PRO A 14 4.15 2.76 7.10
CA PRO A 14 4.05 4.04 7.78
C PRO A 14 3.23 5.01 6.90
N THR A 15 2.47 5.87 7.56
CA THR A 15 1.74 6.95 6.90
C THR A 15 2.38 8.29 7.21
N THR A 16 2.02 9.32 6.45
CA THR A 16 2.52 10.69 6.65
C THR A 16 2.09 11.31 7.98
N SER A 17 1.06 10.78 8.64
CA SER A 17 0.62 11.20 9.97
C SER A 17 1.39 10.54 11.12
N GLY A 18 2.38 9.70 10.82
CA GLY A 18 3.12 8.92 11.82
C GLY A 18 2.35 7.72 12.38
N GLN A 19 1.13 7.49 11.92
CA GLN A 19 0.39 6.26 12.18
C GLN A 19 0.83 5.16 11.21
N GLU A 20 0.64 3.91 11.59
CA GLU A 20 0.85 2.79 10.70
C GLU A 20 -0.48 2.31 10.13
N LEU A 21 -0.45 1.83 8.89
CA LEU A 21 -1.61 1.27 8.19
C LEU A 21 -1.32 -0.18 7.79
N THR A 22 -2.22 -1.10 8.16
CA THR A 22 -2.21 -2.47 7.64
C THR A 22 -3.10 -2.61 6.41
N LEU A 23 -2.80 -3.59 5.56
CA LEU A 23 -3.63 -3.90 4.39
C LEU A 23 -5.08 -4.26 4.79
N ALA A 24 -5.25 -5.04 5.86
CA ALA A 24 -6.57 -5.42 6.37
C ALA A 24 -7.44 -4.21 6.76
N GLU A 25 -6.87 -3.24 7.48
CA GLU A 25 -7.58 -1.99 7.84
C GLU A 25 -7.99 -1.18 6.62
N ALA A 26 -7.10 -1.09 5.62
CA ALA A 26 -7.39 -0.38 4.38
C ALA A 26 -8.55 -1.04 3.60
N LEU A 27 -8.58 -2.37 3.52
CA LEU A 27 -9.62 -3.15 2.82
C LEU A 27 -10.99 -3.07 3.51
N GLN A 28 -11.02 -2.94 4.84
CA GLN A 28 -12.28 -2.74 5.56
C GLN A 28 -12.93 -1.39 5.20
N LYS A 29 -12.12 -0.39 4.90
CA LYS A 29 -12.58 0.98 4.63
C LYS A 29 -12.85 1.24 3.15
N HIS A 30 -12.15 0.57 2.25
CA HIS A 30 -12.18 0.83 0.81
C HIS A 30 -12.43 -0.46 0.01
N LYS A 31 -13.39 -0.40 -0.93
CA LYS A 31 -13.73 -1.54 -1.80
C LYS A 31 -12.64 -1.89 -2.82
N ALA A 32 -11.81 -0.92 -3.18
CA ALA A 32 -10.68 -1.08 -4.11
C ALA A 32 -9.51 -0.21 -3.65
N LEU A 33 -8.28 -0.72 -3.80
CA LEU A 33 -7.04 -0.09 -3.37
C LEU A 33 -5.99 -0.23 -4.46
N VAL A 34 -5.16 0.81 -4.63
CA VAL A 34 -3.98 0.80 -5.50
C VAL A 34 -2.79 1.27 -4.68
N PHE A 35 -1.73 0.47 -4.65
CA PHE A 35 -0.47 0.82 -3.99
C PHE A 35 0.57 1.15 -5.06
N LEU A 36 1.16 2.34 -4.97
CA LEU A 36 2.24 2.80 -5.83
C LEU A 36 3.51 2.94 -5.00
N PHE A 37 4.61 2.36 -5.48
CA PHE A 37 5.93 2.48 -4.86
C PHE A 37 6.82 3.31 -5.78
N TYR A 38 7.50 4.30 -5.20
CA TYR A 38 8.49 5.11 -5.88
C TYR A 38 9.74 5.18 -5.01
N VAL A 39 10.89 5.46 -5.63
CA VAL A 39 12.20 5.33 -4.96
C VAL A 39 12.48 6.53 -4.06
N LEU A 40 12.21 7.74 -4.54
CA LEU A 40 12.54 8.98 -3.83
C LEU A 40 11.55 10.09 -4.15
N ASP A 41 11.17 10.84 -3.12
CA ASP A 41 10.39 12.07 -3.25
C ASP A 41 11.13 13.13 -4.09
N PHE A 42 10.37 14.05 -4.70
CA PHE A 42 10.90 15.21 -5.45
C PHE A 42 11.83 14.85 -6.62
N THR A 43 11.60 13.72 -7.28
CA THR A 43 12.28 13.36 -8.52
C THR A 43 11.44 13.76 -9.73
N GLY A 44 12.08 14.35 -10.75
CA GLY A 44 11.48 14.54 -12.07
C GLY A 44 11.49 13.21 -12.83
N GLY A 45 10.32 12.80 -13.32
CA GLY A 45 10.16 11.57 -14.11
C GLY A 45 10.88 11.60 -15.45
#